data_AF-A0A2P6SQ62-F1
#
_entry.id   AF-A0A2P6SQ62-F1
#
_cell.length_a   1.000
_cell.length_b   1.000
_cell.length_c   1.000
_cell.angle_alpha   90.00
_cell.angle_beta   90.00
_cell.angle_gamma   90.00
#
_symmetry.space_group_name_H-M   'P 1'
#
loop_
_entity.id
_entity.type
_entity.pdbx_description
1 polymer ?
#
loop_
_entity_poly.entity_id
_entity_poly.type
_entity_poly.pdbx_seq_one_letter_code
_entity_poly.pdbx_strand_id
1 'polypeptide(L)' 'MLRLTNSLMMHGRNNRKKLMAVRIIRHALEITNLLTDLNPIHVIVDADVNSAPHEDAVGIGCASVVIRLWISHHSDV' A
#
# COMPACT_ATOMS: atom_id res chain seq x y z
N MET A 1 5.43 -7.86 5.13
CA MET A 1 6.73 -7.82 4.42
C MET A 1 6.74 -8.52 3.06
N LEU A 2 6.41 -9.80 2.94
CA LEU A 2 6.44 -10.52 1.64
C LEU A 2 5.61 -9.81 0.54
N ARG A 3 4.42 -9.30 0.91
CA ARG A 3 3.56 -8.52 0.00
C ARG A 3 4.22 -7.22 -0.49
N LEU A 4 4.93 -6.51 0.38
CA LEU A 4 5.65 -5.27 0.06
C LEU A 4 6.76 -5.50 -0.97
N THR A 5 7.51 -6.60 -0.82
CA THR A 5 8.56 -6.97 -1.79
C THR A 5 7.99 -7.23 -3.18
N ASN A 6 6.82 -7.85 -3.27
CA ASN A 6 6.16 -8.12 -4.56
C ASN A 6 5.68 -6.83 -5.24
N SER A 7 5.12 -5.89 -4.47
CA SER A 7 4.66 -4.59 -5.00
C SER A 7 5.82 -3.72 -5.54
N LEU A 8 7.02 -3.82 -4.96
CA LEU A 8 8.21 -3.10 -5.43
C LEU A 8 8.71 -3.55 -6.83
N MET A 9 8.28 -4.72 -7.30
CA MET A 9 8.77 -5.35 -8.54
C MET A 9 7.84 -5.18 -9.74
N MET A 10 6.81 -4.32 -9.66
CA MET A 10 5.72 -4.25 -10.64
C MET A 10 6.09 -3.78 -12.05
N HIS A 11 7.17 -3.00 -12.22
CA HIS A 11 7.57 -2.51 -13.54
C HIS A 11 8.50 -3.49 -14.25
N GLY A 12 8.35 -3.67 -15.57
CA GLY A 12 9.02 -4.73 -16.34
C GLY A 12 10.55 -4.82 -16.18
N ARG A 13 11.24 -3.70 -15.95
CA ARG A 13 12.71 -3.65 -15.69
C ARG A 13 13.11 -4.18 -14.30
N ASN A 14 12.16 -4.28 -13.40
CA ASN A 14 12.28 -4.61 -11.99
C ASN A 14 11.88 -6.07 -11.75
N ASN A 15 11.27 -6.70 -12.75
CA ASN A 15 10.67 -8.01 -12.61
C ASN A 15 11.73 -9.06 -12.25
N ARG A 16 11.37 -9.99 -11.36
CA ARG A 16 12.24 -11.03 -10.78
C ARG A 16 13.48 -10.56 -10.00
N LYS A 17 13.68 -9.26 -9.75
CA LYS A 17 14.77 -8.72 -8.90
C LYS A 17 14.43 -8.70 -7.40
N LYS A 18 14.09 -9.87 -6.83
CA LYS A 18 13.71 -9.99 -5.40
C LYS A 18 14.81 -9.55 -4.44
N LEU A 19 16.06 -9.88 -4.75
CA LEU A 19 17.22 -9.54 -3.91
C LEU A 19 17.45 -8.03 -3.84
N MET A 20 17.19 -7.29 -4.93
CA MET A 20 17.26 -5.84 -4.95
C MET A 20 16.13 -5.22 -4.12
N ALA A 21 14.90 -5.71 -4.25
CA ALA A 21 13.76 -5.23 -3.49
C ALA A 21 13.94 -5.45 -1.97
N VAL A 22 14.46 -6.61 -1.55
CA VAL A 22 14.76 -6.88 -0.13
C VAL A 22 15.82 -5.92 0.42
N ARG A 23 16.85 -5.58 -0.38
CA ARG A 23 17.88 -4.61 0.03
C ARG A 23 17.30 -3.21 0.22
N ILE A 24 16.43 -2.75 -0.69
CA ILE A 24 15.75 -1.45 -0.58
C ILE A 24 14.92 -1.38 0.71
N ILE A 25 14.13 -2.43 0.98
CA ILE A 25 13.29 -2.50 2.18
C ILE A 25 14.14 -2.49 3.46
N ARG A 26 15.27 -3.21 3.48
CA ARG A 26 16.18 -3.24 4.63
C ARG A 26 16.72 -1.84 4.94
N HIS A 27 17.15 -1.09 3.93
CA HIS A 27 17.63 0.28 4.12
C HIS A 27 16.52 1.24 4.56
N ALA A 28 15.30 1.08 4.04
CA ALA A 28 14.16 1.88 4.47
C ALA A 28 13.81 1.65 5.96
N LEU A 29 13.80 0.39 6.42
CA LEU A 29 13.54 0.04 7.83
C LEU A 29 14.60 0.61 8.78
N GLU A 30 15.86 0.62 8.35
CA GLU A 30 16.97 1.18 9.11
C GLU A 30 16.82 2.70 9.27
N ILE A 31 16.41 3.40 8.21
CA ILE A 31 16.09 4.83 8.24
C ILE A 31 14.88 5.10 9.15
N THR A 32 13.81 4.31 9.06
CA THR A 32 12.63 4.48 9.92
C THR A 32 12.98 4.35 11.40
N ASN A 33 13.79 3.35 11.76
CA ASN A 33 14.25 3.16 13.14
C ASN A 33 15.08 4.35 13.63
N LEU A 34 15.98 4.88 12.78
CA LEU A 34 16.81 6.05 13.13
C LEU A 34 16.02 7.35 13.23
N LEU A 35 14.91 7.50 12.49
CA LEU A 35 14.11 8.72 12.48
C LEU A 35 13.06 8.77 13.58
N THR A 36 12.54 7.62 14.01
CA THR A 36 11.39 7.56 14.94
C THR A 36 11.71 6.88 16.27
N ASP A 37 12.87 6.23 16.40
CA ASP A 37 13.27 5.42 17.57
C ASP A 37 12.23 4.34 17.98
N LEU A 38 11.29 4.05 17.08
CA LEU A 38 10.21 3.06 17.25
C LEU A 38 10.55 1.79 16.48
N ASN A 39 9.96 0.67 16.91
CA ASN A 39 10.07 -0.58 16.17
C ASN A 39 9.53 -0.38 14.74
N PRO A 40 10.37 -0.52 13.70
CA PRO A 40 9.97 -0.19 12.33
C PRO A 40 8.88 -1.12 11.78
N ILE A 41 8.69 -2.32 12.37
CA ILE A 41 7.57 -3.19 12.03
C ILE A 41 6.25 -2.55 12.45
N HIS A 42 6.21 -1.95 13.64
CA HIS A 42 5.01 -1.29 14.15
C HIS A 42 4.64 -0.08 13.29
N VAL A 43 5.63 0.73 12.90
CA VAL A 43 5.42 1.89 12.02
C VAL A 43 4.83 1.48 10.66
N ILE A 44 5.28 0.36 10.09
CA ILE A 44 4.73 -0.14 8.82
C ILE A 44 3.30 -0.67 8.97
N VAL A 45 3.00 -1.36 10.07
CA VAL A 45 1.64 -1.85 10.32
C VAL A 45 0.67 -0.69 10.52
N ASP A 46 1.06 0.30 11.31
CA ASP A 46 0.26 1.51 11.53
C ASP A 46 0.05 2.29 10.22
N ALA A 47 1.09 2.39 9.38
CA ALA A 47 0.96 2.99 8.06
C ALA A 47 -0.01 2.21 7.13
N ASP A 48 -0.04 0.88 7.20
CA ASP A 48 -0.96 0.04 6.39
C ASP A 48 -2.41 0.25 6.83
N VAL A 49 -2.67 0.30 8.13
CA VAL A 49 -4.01 0.55 8.70
C VAL A 49 -4.52 1.94 8.34
N ASN A 50 -3.67 2.96 8.46
CA ASN A 50 -4.04 4.35 8.18
C ASN A 50 -4.09 4.69 6.68
N SER A 51 -3.60 3.82 5.79
CA SER A 51 -3.57 4.06 4.35
C SER A 51 -4.83 3.56 3.61
N ALA A 52 -5.75 2.89 4.29
CA ALA A 52 -6.95 2.36 3.65
C ALA A 52 -7.91 3.50 3.21
N PRO A 53 -8.39 3.50 1.95
CA PRO A 53 -9.36 4.49 1.50
C PRO A 53 -10.71 4.27 2.18
N HIS A 54 -11.27 5.31 2.78
CA HIS A 54 -12.58 5.23 3.44
C HIS A 54 -13.74 5.32 2.44
N GLU A 55 -13.55 6.07 1.36
CA GLU A 55 -14.56 6.28 0.33
C GLU A 55 -13.92 6.16 -1.05
N ASP A 56 -14.62 5.48 -1.96
CA ASP A 56 -14.28 5.45 -3.37
C ASP A 56 -15.50 5.80 -4.22
N ALA A 57 -15.25 6.26 -5.44
CA ALA A 57 -16.29 6.63 -6.38
C ALA A 57 -16.35 5.58 -7.48
N VAL A 58 -17.47 4.85 -7.55
CA VAL A 58 -17.69 3.84 -8.58
C VAL A 58 -18.63 4.39 -9.64
N GLY A 59 -18.30 4.13 -10.91
CA GLY A 59 -19.19 4.38 -12.03
C GLY A 59 -20.25 3.28 -12.09
N ILE A 60 -21.50 3.63 -11.84
CA ILE A 60 -22.64 2.72 -11.99
C ILE A 60 -23.34 3.08 -13.30
N GLY A 61 -23.42 2.12 -14.21
CA GLY A 61 -24.15 2.25 -15.46
C GLY A 61 -25.62 1.89 -15.28
N CYS A 62 -26.52 2.78 -15.71
CA CYS A 62 -27.94 2.47 -15.85
C CYS A 62 -28.38 2.84 -17.28
N ALA A 63 -28.67 1.82 -18.09
CA ALA A 63 -28.90 1.97 -19.53
C ALA A 63 -27.79 2.78 -20.22
N SER A 64 -28.12 3.94 -20.78
CA SER A 64 -27.22 4.80 -21.57
C SER A 64 -26.42 5.82 -20.75
N VAL A 65 -26.58 5.86 -19.42
CA VAL A 65 -25.98 6.87 -18.54
C VAL A 65 -25.05 6.22 -17.54
N VAL A 66 -23.85 6.80 -17.38
CA VAL A 66 -22.90 6.44 -16.32
C VAL A 66 -22.91 7.54 -15.27
N ILE A 67 -23.23 7.17 -14.02
CA ILE A 67 -23.24 8.07 -12.88
C ILE A 67 -22.13 7.65 -11.92
N ARG A 68 -21.40 8.61 -11.36
CA ARG A 68 -20.43 8.36 -10.30
C ARG A 68 -21.15 8.46 -8.95
N LEU A 69 -21.16 7.37 -8.19
CA LEU A 69 -21.72 7.35 -6.83
C LEU A 69 -20.58 7.18 -5.83
N TRP A 70 -20.68 7.87 -4.69
CA TRP A 70 -19.80 7.68 -3.55
C TRP A 70 -20.23 6.45 -2.76
N ILE A 71 -19.29 5.53 -2.57
CA ILE A 71 -19.49 4.34 -1.76
C ILE A 71 -18.55 4.49 -0.56
N SER A 72 -19.13 4.50 0.64
CA SER A 72 -18.36 4.48 1.88
C SER A 72 -18.07 3.03 2.24
N HIS A 73 -16.81 2.72 2.51
CA HIS A 73 -16.39 1.43 3.03
C HIS A 73 -16.47 1.49 4.56
N HIS A 74 -17.40 0.73 5.15
CA HIS A 74 -17.41 0.52 6.58
C HIS A 74 -16.27 -0.45 6.90
N SER A 75 -15.11 0.11 7.24
CA SER A 75 -13.98 -0.68 7.73
C SER A 75 -14.31 -1.14 9.15
N ASP A 76 -14.74 -2.39 9.30
CA ASP A 76 -14.78 -3.07 10.61
C ASP A 76 -13.33 -3.33 11.06
N VAL A 77 -12.66 -2.29 11.54
CA VAL A 77 -11.39 -2.39 12.28
C VAL A 77 -11.61 -2.11 13.76
#